data_AF-A0A7T0LMI5-F1
#
_entry.id   AF-A0A7T0LMI5-F1
#
_cell.length_a   1.000
_cell.length_b   1.000
_cell.length_c   1.000
_cell.angle_alpha   90.00
_cell.angle_beta   90.00
_cell.angle_gamma   90.00
#
_symmetry.space_group_name_H-M   'P 1'
#
loop_
_entity.id
_entity.type
_entity.pdbx_description
1 polymer ?
#
loop_
_entity_poly.entity_id
_entity_poly.type
_entity_poly.pdbx_seq_one_letter_code
_entity_poly.pdbx_strand_id
1 'polypeptide(L)'
;MSTRVLEVPDAPRTLPEDLDLLVLAAPTHNRRLPSAVSRAQAAKRGAPTPPSTGIREWLDAATIPPAARLAAADTVTGRSWLSGSAAKDAAKRLHRVHGRVDVACHSFLVSSFQGPLADGEQAAVRAWGRTLVQGLPGQDAR
;
A
#
# COMPACT_ATOMS: atom_id res chain seq x y z
N MET A 1 -20.15 9.54 -1.67
CA MET A 1 -18.77 9.04 -1.90
C MET A 1 -18.84 7.52 -1.93
N SER A 2 -18.63 6.90 -3.08
CA SER A 2 -18.59 5.43 -3.20
C SER A 2 -17.15 4.96 -2.99
N THR A 3 -16.96 3.89 -2.23
CA THR A 3 -15.65 3.27 -2.03
C THR A 3 -15.69 1.83 -2.51
N ARG A 4 -14.67 1.42 -3.27
CA ARG A 4 -14.48 0.05 -3.70
C ARG A 4 -13.13 -0.44 -3.19
N VAL A 5 -13.13 -1.61 -2.57
CA VAL A 5 -11.92 -2.34 -2.21
C VAL A 5 -11.82 -3.50 -3.18
N LEU A 6 -10.72 -3.57 -3.91
CA LEU A 6 -10.47 -4.60 -4.91
C LEU A 6 -9.16 -5.29 -4.56
N GLU A 7 -9.14 -6.61 -4.71
CA GLU A 7 -7.89 -7.33 -4.82
C GLU A 7 -7.18 -6.91 -6.11
N VAL A 8 -5.85 -6.93 -6.10
CA VAL A 8 -5.05 -6.40 -7.22
C VAL A 8 -5.36 -7.07 -8.57
N PRO A 9 -5.62 -8.38 -8.66
CA PRO A 9 -6.01 -9.01 -9.93
C PRO A 9 -7.31 -8.45 -10.53
N ASP A 10 -8.21 -7.96 -9.69
CA ASP A 10 -9.53 -7.46 -10.09
C ASP A 10 -9.54 -5.94 -10.28
N ALA A 11 -8.45 -5.26 -9.92
CA ALA A 11 -8.31 -3.83 -10.11
C ALA A 11 -8.16 -3.49 -11.61
N PRO A 12 -8.96 -2.54 -12.14
CA PRO A 12 -8.85 -2.13 -13.53
C PRO A 12 -7.47 -1.54 -13.81
N ARG A 13 -6.99 -1.68 -15.05
CA ARG A 13 -5.71 -1.10 -15.48
C ARG A 13 -5.82 0.37 -15.81
N THR A 14 -6.99 0.83 -16.25
CA THR A 14 -7.28 2.25 -16.44
C THR A 14 -8.29 2.66 -15.39
N LEU A 15 -7.89 3.56 -14.50
CA LEU A 15 -8.77 4.06 -13.45
C LEU A 15 -9.73 5.11 -13.99
N PRO A 16 -10.94 5.26 -13.41
CA PRO A 16 -11.90 6.28 -13.81
C PRO A 16 -11.32 7.68 -13.67
N GLU A 17 -11.60 8.58 -14.63
CA GLU A 17 -11.12 9.97 -14.61
C GLU A 17 -11.62 10.78 -13.39
N ASP A 18 -12.77 10.39 -12.82
CA ASP A 18 -13.38 10.99 -11.63
C ASP A 18 -12.87 10.39 -10.31
N LEU A 19 -11.78 9.62 -10.32
CA LEU A 19 -11.22 9.03 -9.11
C LEU A 19 -10.60 10.10 -8.20
N ASP A 20 -11.24 10.35 -7.06
CA ASP A 20 -10.75 11.33 -6.07
C ASP A 20 -9.48 10.87 -5.31
N LEU A 21 -9.39 9.58 -4.99
CA LEU A 21 -8.36 9.00 -4.12
C LEU A 21 -8.09 7.53 -4.46
N LEU A 22 -6.83 7.20 -4.71
CA LEU A 22 -6.31 5.84 -4.79
C LEU A 22 -5.55 5.50 -3.51
N VAL A 23 -5.94 4.42 -2.84
CA VAL A 23 -5.20 3.87 -1.69
C VAL A 23 -4.62 2.51 -2.05
N LEU A 24 -3.30 2.38 -1.97
CA LEU A 24 -2.56 1.14 -2.19
C LEU A 24 -2.22 0.50 -0.84
N ALA A 25 -2.50 -0.78 -0.64
CA ALA A 25 -2.18 -1.47 0.61
C ALA A 25 -1.48 -2.81 0.35
N ALA A 26 -0.29 -3.03 0.93
CA ALA A 26 0.44 -4.27 0.79
C ALA A 26 1.29 -4.61 2.03
N PRO A 27 1.56 -5.89 2.32
CA PRO A 27 2.58 -6.23 3.30
C PRO A 27 3.98 -5.84 2.80
N THR A 28 4.89 -5.52 3.73
CA THR A 28 6.28 -5.27 3.37
C THR A 28 7.05 -6.59 3.26
N HIS A 29 7.52 -6.91 2.05
CA HIS A 29 8.37 -8.07 1.79
C HIS A 29 9.78 -7.61 1.45
N ASN A 30 10.79 -8.10 2.16
CA ASN A 30 12.19 -7.77 1.88
C ASN A 30 12.39 -6.25 1.68
N ARG A 31 11.79 -5.44 2.56
CA ARG A 31 11.87 -3.97 2.61
C ARG A 31 11.13 -3.18 1.52
N ARG A 32 10.29 -3.83 0.72
CA ARG A 32 9.64 -3.24 -0.47
C ARG A 32 8.29 -3.91 -0.78
N LEU A 33 7.67 -3.50 -1.89
CA LEU A 33 6.48 -4.18 -2.40
C LEU A 33 6.75 -5.67 -2.68
N PRO A 34 5.79 -6.56 -2.39
CA PRO A 34 5.89 -7.97 -2.73
C PRO A 34 6.09 -8.18 -4.23
N SER A 35 7.17 -8.88 -4.59
CA SER A 35 7.35 -9.49 -5.92
C SER A 35 6.67 -10.85 -5.99
N ALA A 36 6.43 -11.36 -7.20
CA ALA A 36 5.94 -12.73 -7.43
C ALA A 36 6.72 -13.78 -6.62
N VAL A 37 8.06 -13.70 -6.60
CA VAL A 37 8.92 -14.62 -5.83
C VAL A 37 8.65 -14.53 -4.33
N SER A 38 8.59 -13.32 -3.77
CA SER A 38 8.35 -13.14 -2.33
C SER A 38 6.94 -13.53 -1.90
N ARG A 39 5.95 -13.34 -2.79
CA ARG A 39 4.58 -13.83 -2.59
C ARG A 39 4.54 -15.36 -2.53
N ALA A 40 5.20 -16.03 -3.48
CA ALA A 40 5.31 -17.49 -3.46
C ALA A 40 6.03 -18.02 -2.20
N GLN A 41 7.04 -17.32 -1.70
CA GLN A 41 7.68 -17.65 -0.43
C GLN A 41 6.75 -17.49 0.77
N ALA A 42 5.93 -16.43 0.79
CA ALA A 42 4.93 -16.22 1.85
C ALA A 42 3.86 -17.33 1.83
N ALA A 43 3.41 -17.76 0.64
CA ALA A 43 2.48 -18.88 0.47
C ALA A 43 3.02 -20.17 1.09
N LYS A 44 4.30 -20.48 0.84
CA LYS A 44 5.00 -21.64 1.44
C LYS A 44 5.08 -21.57 2.98
N ARG A 45 4.88 -20.39 3.57
CA ARG A 45 4.87 -20.13 5.02
C ARG A 45 3.45 -19.99 5.57
N GLY A 46 2.44 -20.42 4.83
CA GLY A 46 1.04 -20.44 5.27
C GLY A 46 0.29 -19.13 5.07
N ALA A 47 0.81 -18.17 4.29
CA ALA A 47 -0.01 -17.06 3.83
C ALA A 47 -1.10 -17.60 2.87
N PRO A 48 -2.29 -16.96 2.80
CA PRO A 48 -3.30 -17.27 1.80
C PRO A 48 -2.70 -17.29 0.39
N THR A 49 -3.30 -18.09 -0.50
CA THR A 49 -2.84 -18.21 -1.89
C THR A 49 -2.65 -16.82 -2.49
N PRO A 50 -1.40 -16.41 -2.77
CA PRO A 50 -1.15 -15.06 -3.16
C PRO A 50 -1.65 -14.84 -4.60
N PRO A 51 -2.13 -13.63 -4.92
CA PRO A 51 -2.52 -13.33 -6.28
C PRO A 51 -1.33 -13.43 -7.23
N SER A 52 -1.60 -13.87 -8.46
CA SER A 52 -0.60 -13.96 -9.53
C SER A 52 0.04 -12.59 -9.81
N THR A 53 -0.76 -11.52 -9.76
CA THR A 53 -0.35 -10.12 -9.87
C THR A 53 -0.47 -9.41 -8.53
N GLY A 54 0.57 -8.69 -8.09
CA GLY A 54 0.54 -7.80 -6.93
C GLY A 54 0.67 -6.33 -7.33
N ILE A 55 0.60 -5.43 -6.34
CA ILE A 55 0.63 -3.97 -6.56
C ILE A 55 1.85 -3.54 -7.39
N ARG A 56 3.00 -4.20 -7.19
CA ARG A 56 4.20 -3.96 -7.97
C ARG A 56 3.95 -4.09 -9.47
N GLU A 57 3.44 -5.24 -9.89
CA GLU A 57 3.19 -5.52 -11.31
C GLU A 57 1.98 -4.74 -11.83
N TRP A 58 1.04 -4.39 -10.95
CA TRP A 58 -0.10 -3.55 -11.30
C TRP A 58 0.29 -2.10 -11.60
N LEU A 59 1.14 -1.49 -10.76
CA LEU A 59 1.66 -0.14 -10.98
C LEU A 59 2.45 0.00 -12.29
N ASP A 60 3.13 -1.05 -12.73
CA ASP A 60 3.90 -1.03 -13.98
C ASP A 60 2.98 -0.97 -15.23
N ALA A 61 1.67 -1.26 -15.08
CA ALA A 61 0.70 -1.30 -16.18
C ALA A 61 -0.52 -0.37 -15.98
N ALA A 62 -0.63 0.29 -14.82
CA ALA A 62 -1.80 1.09 -14.49
C ALA A 62 -1.72 2.50 -15.09
N THR A 63 -2.84 2.98 -15.64
CA THR A 63 -3.08 4.38 -15.97
C THR A 63 -3.86 5.01 -14.82
N ILE A 64 -3.21 5.94 -14.13
CA ILE A 64 -3.76 6.66 -12.98
C ILE A 64 -4.03 8.11 -13.41
N PRO A 65 -5.26 8.64 -13.23
CA PRO A 65 -5.59 10.02 -13.53
C PRO A 65 -4.67 11.00 -12.79
N PRO A 66 -4.14 12.05 -13.43
CA PRO A 66 -3.25 13.02 -12.78
C PRO A 66 -3.89 13.76 -11.59
N ALA A 67 -5.21 13.91 -11.60
CA ALA A 67 -5.96 14.58 -10.54
C ALA A 67 -6.19 13.70 -9.29
N ALA A 68 -5.99 12.38 -9.40
CA ALA A 68 -6.23 11.46 -8.29
C ALA A 68 -5.21 11.69 -7.17
N ARG A 69 -5.68 11.87 -5.94
CA ARG A 69 -4.80 11.86 -4.77
C ARG A 69 -4.30 10.44 -4.52
N LEU A 70 -3.06 10.32 -4.06
CA LEU A 70 -2.40 9.04 -3.89
C LEU A 70 -2.06 8.80 -2.42
N ALA A 71 -2.40 7.62 -1.93
CA ALA A 71 -2.01 7.15 -0.61
C ALA A 71 -1.50 5.71 -0.69
N ALA A 72 -0.56 5.37 0.17
CA ALA A 72 -0.05 4.02 0.30
C ALA A 72 0.11 3.63 1.77
N ALA A 73 -0.40 2.46 2.12
CA ALA A 73 -0.24 1.86 3.42
C ALA A 73 0.52 0.54 3.30
N ASP A 74 1.24 0.18 4.34
CA ASP A 74 1.78 -1.17 4.47
C ASP A 74 1.70 -1.70 5.89
N THR A 75 1.91 -3.01 6.00
CA THR A 75 2.21 -3.65 7.28
C THR A 75 3.70 -3.98 7.37
N VAL A 76 4.27 -3.78 8.55
CA VAL A 76 5.69 -4.06 8.86
C VAL A 76 5.79 -4.87 10.15
N THR A 77 6.76 -5.77 10.25
CA THR A 77 7.02 -6.57 11.48
C THR A 77 8.00 -5.88 12.43
N GLY A 78 8.41 -4.64 12.12
CA GLY A 78 9.34 -3.86 12.91
C GLY A 78 9.41 -2.42 12.41
N ARG A 79 9.85 -1.50 13.28
CA ARG A 79 9.99 -0.07 12.97
C ARG A 79 11.42 0.39 12.73
N SER A 80 12.39 -0.54 12.72
CA SER A 80 13.77 -0.17 12.42
C SER A 80 13.89 0.32 10.98
N TRP A 81 14.87 1.18 10.69
CA TRP A 81 15.15 1.60 9.30
C TRP A 81 15.43 0.40 8.37
N LEU A 82 15.85 -0.73 8.95
CA LEU A 82 16.12 -1.99 8.26
C LEU A 82 14.86 -2.70 7.77
N SER A 83 13.68 -2.36 8.31
CA SER A 83 12.39 -2.99 7.97
C SER A 83 11.94 -2.63 6.56
N GLY A 84 12.30 -1.45 6.07
CA GLY A 84 11.81 -0.87 4.82
C GLY A 84 10.31 -0.63 4.83
N SER A 85 9.75 -0.33 3.66
CA SER A 85 8.32 -0.03 3.52
C SER A 85 7.88 -0.27 2.07
N ALA A 86 6.87 -1.11 1.90
CA ALA A 86 6.14 -1.28 0.65
C ALA A 86 5.40 0.00 0.22
N ALA A 87 4.86 0.77 1.17
CA ALA A 87 4.22 2.06 0.88
C ALA A 87 5.21 3.05 0.27
N LYS A 88 6.41 3.18 0.86
CA LYS A 88 7.48 4.03 0.32
C LYS A 88 8.04 3.50 -1.00
N ASP A 89 8.07 2.20 -1.23
CA ASP A 89 8.43 1.62 -2.54
C ASP A 89 7.36 1.92 -3.62
N ALA A 90 6.07 1.85 -3.27
CA ALA A 90 4.98 2.26 -4.14
C ALA A 90 5.08 3.74 -4.52
N ALA A 91 5.30 4.62 -3.54
CA ALA A 91 5.49 6.05 -3.78
C ALA A 91 6.66 6.34 -4.73
N LYS A 92 7.81 5.67 -4.54
CA LYS A 92 8.97 5.79 -5.46
C LYS A 92 8.64 5.37 -6.89
N ARG A 93 7.83 4.33 -7.07
CA ARG A 93 7.40 3.86 -8.39
C ARG A 93 6.46 4.85 -9.05
N LEU A 94 5.48 5.36 -8.30
CA LEU A 94 4.56 6.40 -8.76
C LEU A 94 5.33 7.66 -9.17
N HIS A 95 6.31 8.09 -8.37
CA HIS A 95 7.19 9.20 -8.73
C HIS A 95 7.92 9.02 -10.06
N ARG A 96 8.38 7.79 -10.34
CA ARG A 96 9.13 7.49 -11.56
C ARG A 96 8.24 7.52 -12.80
N VAL A 97 6.98 7.12 -12.67
CA VAL A 97 6.04 7.02 -13.79
C VAL A 97 5.28 8.32 -14.03
N HIS A 98 4.92 9.04 -12.97
CA HIS A 98 4.03 10.22 -13.03
C HIS A 98 4.75 11.55 -12.72
N GLY A 99 6.07 11.53 -12.51
CA GLY A 99 6.81 12.70 -12.05
C GLY A 99 6.65 12.94 -10.54
N ARG A 100 7.01 14.13 -10.04
CA ARG A 100 6.98 14.43 -8.60
C ARG A 100 5.54 14.57 -8.09
N VAL A 101 4.86 13.44 -7.84
CA VAL A 101 3.51 13.34 -7.28
C VAL A 101 3.56 13.11 -5.77
N ASP A 102 2.79 13.83 -4.96
CA ASP A 102 2.75 13.54 -3.53
C ASP A 102 1.99 12.22 -3.25
N VAL A 103 2.52 11.41 -2.33
CA VAL A 103 1.91 10.12 -1.93
C VAL A 103 1.92 10.00 -0.42
N ALA A 104 0.75 10.08 0.19
CA ALA A 104 0.59 9.94 1.64
C ALA A 104 0.91 8.49 2.05
N CYS A 105 2.08 8.29 2.67
CA CYS A 105 2.53 6.97 3.10
C CYS A 105 2.27 6.73 4.59
N HIS A 106 1.94 5.50 4.97
CA HIS A 106 1.91 5.10 6.38
C HIS A 106 2.21 3.61 6.57
N SER A 107 2.87 3.28 7.67
CA SER A 107 3.22 1.90 8.01
C SER A 107 2.57 1.49 9.32
N PHE A 108 1.87 0.37 9.31
CA PHE A 108 1.21 -0.20 10.48
C PHE A 108 1.99 -1.40 11.00
N LEU A 109 2.26 -1.44 12.31
CA LEU A 109 3.00 -2.53 12.93
C LEU A 109 2.11 -3.78 13.07
N VAL A 110 2.67 -4.95 12.74
CA VAL A 110 2.10 -6.25 13.10
C VAL A 110 2.93 -6.91 14.19
N SER A 111 2.26 -7.62 15.09
CA SER A 111 2.91 -8.30 16.22
C SER A 111 3.66 -9.57 15.79
N SER A 112 3.31 -10.13 14.62
CA SER A 112 4.01 -11.27 14.01
C SER A 112 3.92 -11.23 12.49
N PHE A 113 4.64 -12.13 11.80
CA PHE A 113 4.63 -12.24 10.35
C PHE A 113 3.22 -12.48 9.75
N GLN A 114 2.33 -13.15 10.48
CA GLN A 114 0.95 -13.41 10.05
C GLN A 114 -0.05 -12.41 10.66
N GLY A 115 0.43 -11.43 11.40
CA GLY A 115 -0.41 -10.57 12.22
C GLY A 115 -0.66 -11.14 13.63
N PRO A 116 -1.63 -10.58 14.38
CA PRO A 116 -2.47 -9.44 14.02
C PRO A 116 -1.70 -8.11 13.97
N LEU A 117 -2.41 -7.02 13.71
CA LEU A 117 -1.92 -5.67 14.01
C LEU A 117 -1.49 -5.59 15.49
N ALA A 118 -0.43 -4.84 15.77
CA ALA A 118 -0.01 -4.56 17.15
C ALA A 118 -1.03 -3.67 17.87
N ASP A 119 -0.93 -3.61 19.20
CA ASP A 119 -1.84 -2.81 20.02
C ASP A 119 -1.86 -1.33 19.59
N GLY A 120 -3.06 -0.76 19.48
CA GLY A 120 -3.27 0.63 19.05
C GLY A 120 -3.20 0.87 17.53
N GLU A 121 -2.63 -0.05 16.75
CA GLU A 121 -2.50 0.12 15.29
C GLU A 121 -3.86 0.16 14.60
N GLN A 122 -4.87 -0.57 15.10
CA GLN A 122 -6.23 -0.45 14.55
C GLN A 122 -6.80 0.96 14.73
N ALA A 123 -6.51 1.64 15.84
CA ALA A 123 -6.91 3.03 16.04
C ALA A 123 -6.10 3.98 15.14
N ALA A 124 -4.81 3.69 14.94
CA ALA A 124 -3.96 4.42 14.00
C ALA A 124 -4.47 4.32 12.55
N VAL A 125 -4.88 3.13 12.09
CA VAL A 125 -5.52 2.91 10.78
C VAL A 125 -6.73 3.81 10.61
N ARG A 126 -7.62 3.86 11.62
CA ARG A 126 -8.82 4.71 11.60
C ARG A 126 -8.46 6.20 11.61
N ALA A 127 -7.45 6.60 12.38
CA ALA A 127 -6.99 7.99 12.42
C ALA A 127 -6.43 8.42 11.07
N TRP A 128 -5.56 7.61 10.46
CA TRP A 128 -4.98 7.87 9.15
C TRP A 128 -6.05 7.92 8.04
N GLY A 129 -7.00 6.97 8.04
CA GLY A 129 -8.11 7.01 7.08
C GLY A 129 -8.91 8.32 7.13
N ARG A 130 -9.10 8.90 8.32
CA ARG A 130 -9.76 10.22 8.47
C ARG A 130 -8.94 11.36 7.86
N THR A 131 -7.61 11.34 7.99
CA THR A 131 -6.78 12.40 7.40
C THR A 131 -6.83 12.38 5.87
N LEU A 132 -6.90 11.19 5.27
CA LEU A 132 -7.03 11.04 3.81
C LEU A 132 -8.32 11.66 3.27
N VAL A 133 -9.45 11.43 3.95
CA VAL A 133 -10.75 11.99 3.54
C VAL A 133 -10.73 13.52 3.68
N GLN A 134 -10.09 14.04 4.72
CA GLN A 134 -9.94 15.48 4.94
C GLN A 134 -8.93 16.16 4.01
N GLY A 135 -8.17 15.39 3.21
CA GLY A 135 -7.11 15.92 2.36
C GLY A 135 -5.92 16.48 3.14
N LEU A 136 -5.77 16.09 4.40
CA LEU A 136 -4.63 16.45 5.21
C LEU A 136 -3.47 15.50 4.91
N PRO A 137 -2.22 15.99 4.83
CA PRO A 137 -1.06 15.13 4.67
C PRO A 137 -1.02 14.09 5.80
N GLY A 138 -0.87 12.82 5.44
CA GLY A 138 -0.73 11.73 6.40
C GLY A 138 0.53 11.94 7.21
N GLN A 139 0.43 11.92 8.54
CA GLN A 139 1.61 12.11 9.39
C GLN A 139 2.54 10.90 9.29
N ASP A 140 3.81 11.14 8.96
CA ASP A 140 4.87 10.15 9.02
C ASP A 140 5.06 9.72 10.49
N ALA A 141 4.69 8.46 10.80
CA ALA A 141 5.10 7.84 12.04
C ALA A 141 6.61 7.63 12.00
N ARG A 142 7.31 8.31 12.92
CA ARG A 142 8.73 8.10 13.22
C ARG A 142 9.02 6.67 13.68
#